data_AF-A0A0G1ASW3-F1
#
_entry.id   AF-A0A0G1ASW3-F1
#
_cell.length_a   1.000
_cell.length_b   1.000
_cell.length_c   1.000
_cell.angle_alpha   90.00
_cell.angle_beta   90.00
_cell.angle_gamma   90.00
#
_symmetry.space_group_name_H-M   'P 1'
#
loop_
_entity.id
_entity.type
_entity.pdbx_description
1 polymer ?
#
loop_
_entity_poly.entity_id
_entity_poly.type
_entity_poly.pdbx_seq_one_letter_code
_entity_poly.pdbx_strand_id
1 'polypeptide(L)'
;MEEAVKYTPKFVEKVKAVYPERTEVHEAVERGSELVGRYLELSRNLSMSPAQIIEAFEQGREQDVLTAAKKADECAKLYAEWNKFYTAQW
;
A
#
# COMPACT_ATOMS: atom_id res chain seq x y z
N MET A 1 1.55 24.41 -9.94
CA MET A 1 1.44 23.13 -10.67
C MET A 1 2.52 22.25 -10.08
N GLU A 2 2.15 21.22 -9.31
CA GLU A 2 3.12 20.20 -8.88
C GLU A 2 3.63 19.49 -10.14
N GLU A 3 4.95 19.39 -10.29
CA GLU A 3 5.55 18.53 -11.31
C GLU A 3 5.23 17.08 -10.95
N ALA A 4 4.55 16.36 -11.86
CA ALA A 4 4.21 14.97 -11.64
C ALA A 4 5.48 14.13 -11.52
N VAL A 5 5.69 13.49 -10.37
CA VAL A 5 6.80 12.55 -10.19
C VAL A 5 6.54 11.33 -11.05
N LYS A 6 7.44 11.07 -12.00
CA LYS A 6 7.32 9.91 -12.88
C LYS A 6 7.76 8.64 -12.16
N TYR A 7 6.81 7.91 -11.58
CA TYR A 7 7.09 6.61 -10.97
C TYR A 7 7.60 5.59 -11.99
N THR A 8 8.42 4.65 -11.51
CA THR A 8 8.92 3.56 -12.36
C THR A 8 7.77 2.60 -12.74
N PRO A 9 7.80 1.97 -13.93
CA PRO A 9 6.78 0.99 -14.30
C PRO A 9 6.62 -0.14 -13.27
N LYS A 10 7.76 -0.59 -12.70
CA LYS A 10 7.78 -1.60 -11.66
C LYS A 10 7.06 -1.15 -10.38
N PHE A 11 7.22 0.10 -9.98
CA PHE A 11 6.51 0.66 -8.82
C PHE A 11 4.99 0.72 -9.09
N VAL A 12 4.59 1.19 -10.28
CA VAL A 12 3.19 1.24 -10.72
C VAL A 12 2.54 -0.14 -10.65
N GLU A 13 3.19 -1.17 -11.21
CA GLU A 13 2.68 -2.55 -11.21
C GLU A 13 2.48 -3.09 -9.80
N LYS A 14 3.45 -2.90 -8.90
CA LYS A 14 3.33 -3.35 -7.51
C LYS A 14 2.19 -2.64 -6.77
N VAL A 15 2.05 -1.33 -6.94
CA VAL A 15 0.96 -0.57 -6.31
C VAL A 15 -0.40 -1.09 -6.80
N LYS A 16 -0.57 -1.32 -8.10
CA LYS A 16 -1.80 -1.89 -8.65
C LYS A 16 -2.08 -3.30 -8.13
N ALA A 17 -1.05 -4.14 -7.97
CA ALA A 17 -1.20 -5.50 -7.43
C ALA A 17 -1.68 -5.52 -5.97
N VAL A 18 -1.29 -4.53 -5.16
CA VAL A 18 -1.75 -4.39 -3.76
C VAL A 18 -3.20 -3.87 -3.67
N TYR A 19 -3.65 -3.14 -4.70
CA TYR A 19 -4.95 -2.51 -4.78
C TYR A 19 -5.73 -2.89 -6.05
N PRO A 20 -5.97 -4.18 -6.33
CA PRO A 20 -6.51 -4.62 -7.62
C PRO A 20 -7.85 -3.95 -7.98
N GLU A 21 -8.70 -3.72 -6.96
CA GLU A 21 -10.05 -3.19 -7.12
C GLU A 21 -10.18 -1.67 -6.86
N ARG A 22 -9.08 -0.95 -6.64
CA ARG A 22 -9.13 0.49 -6.29
C ARG A 22 -8.70 1.35 -7.46
N THR A 23 -9.64 1.64 -8.36
CA THR A 23 -9.41 2.44 -9.56
C THR A 23 -8.81 3.82 -9.25
N GLU A 24 -9.20 4.44 -8.14
CA GLU A 24 -8.66 5.73 -7.74
C GLU A 24 -7.17 5.68 -7.40
N VAL A 25 -6.69 4.55 -6.86
CA VAL A 25 -5.27 4.34 -6.59
C VAL A 25 -4.51 4.09 -7.89
N HIS A 26 -5.12 3.37 -8.84
CA HIS A 26 -4.54 3.11 -10.16
C HIS A 26 -4.33 4.41 -10.92
N GLU A 27 -5.35 5.28 -10.96
CA GLU A 27 -5.24 6.59 -11.60
C GLU A 27 -4.19 7.48 -10.93
N ALA A 28 -4.15 7.49 -9.59
CA ALA A 28 -3.18 8.28 -8.85
C ALA A 28 -1.72 7.85 -9.15
N VAL A 29 -1.46 6.53 -9.23
CA VAL A 29 -0.12 6.02 -9.50
C VAL A 29 0.28 6.18 -10.97
N GLU A 30 -0.64 6.09 -11.92
CA GLU A 30 -0.35 6.36 -13.34
C GLU A 30 -0.03 7.84 -13.60
N ARG A 31 -0.67 8.74 -12.86
CA ARG A 31 -0.47 10.20 -12.99
C ARG A 31 0.71 10.73 -12.17
N GLY A 32 1.42 9.89 -11.42
CA GLY A 32 2.54 10.34 -10.60
C GLY A 32 2.12 11.16 -9.37
N SER A 33 0.90 10.97 -8.87
CA SER A 33 0.34 11.77 -7.77
C SER A 33 0.98 11.42 -6.43
N GLU A 34 1.20 12.42 -5.58
CA GLU A 34 1.62 12.25 -4.18
C GLU A 34 0.57 11.51 -3.33
N LEU A 35 -0.70 11.50 -3.76
CA LEU A 35 -1.77 10.78 -3.06
C LEU A 35 -1.48 9.29 -2.88
N VAL A 36 -0.66 8.70 -3.76
CA VAL A 36 -0.19 7.32 -3.64
C VAL A 36 0.52 7.10 -2.29
N GLY A 37 1.34 8.05 -1.85
CA GLY A 37 2.01 7.99 -0.56
C GLY A 37 1.02 7.90 0.61
N ARG A 38 -0.06 8.69 0.56
CA ARG A 38 -1.12 8.65 1.59
C ARG A 38 -1.86 7.32 1.63
N TYR A 39 -2.20 6.74 0.47
CA TYR A 39 -2.85 5.43 0.42
C TYR A 39 -1.97 4.33 1.02
N LEU A 40 -0.69 4.34 0.66
CA LEU A 40 0.30 3.40 1.18
C LEU A 40 0.54 3.58 2.68
N GLU A 41 0.65 4.84 3.16
CA GLU A 41 0.83 5.14 4.58
C GLU A 41 -0.34 4.66 5.43
N LEU A 42 -1.58 4.92 5.00
CA LEU A 42 -2.77 4.50 5.73
C LEU A 42 -2.92 2.97 5.79
N SER A 43 -2.44 2.28 4.76
CA SER A 43 -2.59 0.83 4.62
C SER A 43 -1.36 0.02 5.07
N ARG A 44 -0.31 0.68 5.57
CA ARG A 44 0.91 0.00 6.08
C ARG A 44 0.70 -0.70 7.42
N ASN A 45 -0.36 -0.33 8.14
CA ASN A 45 -0.75 -0.97 9.38
C ASN A 45 -1.69 -2.13 9.08
N LEU A 46 -1.69 -3.13 9.96
CA LEU A 46 -2.61 -4.25 9.86
C LEU A 46 -4.05 -3.75 9.94
N SER A 47 -4.84 -3.98 8.89
CA SER A 47 -6.26 -3.60 8.82
C SER A 47 -7.16 -4.58 9.60
N MET A 48 -6.71 -5.00 10.79
CA MET A 48 -7.45 -5.84 11.72
C MET A 48 -7.20 -5.36 13.14
N SER A 49 -8.27 -5.26 13.91
CA SER A 49 -8.18 -5.05 15.36
C SER A 49 -7.74 -6.32 16.09
N PRO A 50 -7.21 -6.23 17.32
CA PRO A 50 -6.89 -7.41 18.13
C PRO A 50 -8.07 -8.39 18.30
N ALA A 51 -9.30 -7.87 18.43
CA ALA A 51 -10.50 -8.70 18.53
C ALA A 51 -10.74 -9.55 17.27
N GLN A 52 -10.59 -8.94 16.08
CA GLN A 52 -10.72 -9.66 14.81
C GLN A 52 -9.60 -10.69 14.60
N ILE A 53 -8.40 -10.42 15.13
CA ILE A 53 -7.30 -11.37 15.08
C ILE A 53 -7.64 -12.59 15.95
N ILE A 54 -8.05 -12.37 17.21
CA ILE A 54 -8.44 -13.45 18.12
C ILE A 54 -9.57 -14.29 17.51
N GLU A 55 -10.62 -13.64 17.01
CA GLU A 55 -11.74 -14.32 16.37
C GLU A 55 -11.29 -15.16 15.16
N ALA A 56 -10.37 -14.64 14.33
CA ALA A 56 -9.84 -15.39 13.21
C ALA A 56 -9.07 -16.64 13.66
N PHE A 57 -8.29 -16.57 14.73
CA PHE A 57 -7.61 -17.75 15.29
C PHE A 57 -8.60 -18.76 15.89
N GLU A 58 -9.61 -18.30 16.64
CA GLU A 58 -10.63 -19.17 17.23
C GLU A 58 -11.46 -19.91 16.17
N GLN A 59 -11.65 -19.31 15.00
CA GLN A 59 -12.42 -19.87 13.88
C GLN A 59 -11.56 -20.62 12.85
N GLY A 60 -10.25 -20.79 13.08
CA GLY A 60 -9.36 -21.45 12.11
C GLY A 60 -9.19 -20.68 10.79
N ARG A 61 -9.27 -19.35 10.86
CA ARG A 61 -9.10 -18.39 9.75
C ARG A 61 -7.75 -17.67 9.83
N GLU A 62 -6.71 -18.34 10.30
CA GLU A 62 -5.36 -17.74 10.44
C GLU A 62 -4.81 -17.25 9.09
N GLN A 63 -5.26 -17.88 8.00
CA GLN A 63 -4.89 -17.49 6.64
C GLN A 63 -5.40 -16.09 6.26
N ASP A 64 -6.52 -15.63 6.82
CA ASP A 64 -7.05 -14.27 6.63
C ASP A 64 -6.09 -13.26 7.27
N VAL A 65 -5.64 -13.55 8.51
CA VAL A 65 -4.67 -12.74 9.25
C VAL A 65 -3.35 -12.65 8.49
N LEU A 66 -2.85 -13.79 8.00
CA LEU A 66 -1.62 -13.83 7.20
C LEU A 66 -1.74 -13.00 5.92
N THR A 67 -2.90 -13.06 5.25
CA THR A 67 -3.16 -12.29 4.04
C THR A 67 -3.16 -10.79 4.33
N ALA A 68 -3.84 -10.37 5.40
CA ALA A 68 -3.87 -8.97 5.84
C ALA A 68 -2.48 -8.47 6.25
N ALA A 69 -1.68 -9.29 6.95
CA ALA A 69 -0.32 -8.96 7.36
C ALA A 69 0.62 -8.81 6.15
N LYS A 70 0.56 -9.73 5.18
CA LYS A 70 1.35 -9.63 3.93
C LYS A 70 1.02 -8.37 3.15
N LYS A 71 -0.26 -7.99 3.08
CA LYS A 71 -0.67 -6.75 2.44
C LYS A 71 -0.10 -5.52 3.15
N ALA A 72 -0.20 -5.47 4.48
CA ALA A 72 0.34 -4.37 5.27
C ALA A 72 1.87 -4.24 5.12
N ASP A 73 2.59 -5.35 5.14
CA ASP A 73 4.04 -5.41 4.90
C ASP A 73 4.41 -4.88 3.50
N GLU A 74 3.69 -5.30 2.46
CA GLU A 74 3.93 -4.80 1.09
C GLU A 74 3.63 -3.30 0.97
N CYS A 75 2.54 -2.81 1.58
CA CYS A 75 2.25 -1.38 1.67
C CYS A 75 3.39 -0.60 2.36
N ALA A 76 3.96 -1.15 3.45
CA ALA A 76 5.06 -0.52 4.16
C ALA A 76 6.33 -0.41 3.29
N LYS A 77 6.67 -1.48 2.56
CA LYS A 77 7.80 -1.48 1.61
C LYS A 77 7.58 -0.49 0.48
N LEU A 78 6.38 -0.46 -0.08
CA LEU A 78 6.01 0.48 -1.15
C LEU A 78 6.02 1.92 -0.65
N TYR A 79 5.58 2.20 0.58
CA TYR A 79 5.67 3.54 1.16
C TYR A 79 7.14 3.98 1.33
N ALA A 80 8.00 3.07 1.78
CA ALA A 80 9.43 3.35 1.88
C ALA A 80 10.08 3.56 0.50
N GLU A 81 9.66 2.80 -0.53
CA GLU A 81 10.08 3.01 -1.92
C GLU A 81 9.57 4.37 -2.46
N TRP A 82 8.30 4.70 -2.18
CA TRP A 82 7.68 5.97 -2.57
C TRP A 82 8.40 7.18 -1.98
N ASN A 83 8.74 7.14 -0.68
CA ASN A 83 9.44 8.21 0.00
C ASN A 83 10.77 8.57 -0.69
N LYS A 84 11.46 7.60 -1.31
CA LYS A 84 12.74 7.85 -2.01
C LYS A 84 12.60 8.78 -3.21
N PHE A 85 11.43 8.89 -3.82
CA PHE A 85 11.21 9.83 -4.91
C PHE A 85 11.24 11.29 -4.44
N TYR A 86 10.95 11.54 -3.17
CA TYR A 86 10.81 12.89 -2.60
C TYR A 86 11.93 13.23 -1.60
N THR A 87 12.54 12.23 -0.95
CA THR A 87 13.70 12.45 -0.07
C THR A 87 15.03 12.55 -0.81
N ALA A 88 15.12 12.09 -2.06
CA ALA A 88 16.31 12.25 -2.90
C ALA A 88 16.47 13.67 -3.50
N GLN A 89 15.60 14.62 -3.14
CA GLN A 89 15.65 16.02 -3.58
C GLN A 89 16.27 16.99 -2.54
N TRP A 90 16.89 16.48 -1.47
CA TRP A 90 17.65 17.27 -0.48
C TRP A 90 19.13 16.87 -0.44
#